data_AF-X6MDA9-F1
#
_entry.id   AF-X6MDA9-F1
#
_cell.length_a   1.000
_cell.length_b   1.000
_cell.length_c   1.000
_cell.angle_alpha   90.00
_cell.angle_beta   90.00
_cell.angle_gamma   90.00
#
_symmetry.space_group_name_H-M   'P 1'
#
loop_
_entity.id
_entity.type
_entity.pdbx_description
1 polymer ?
#
loop_
_entity_poly.entity_id
_entity_poly.type
_entity_poly.pdbx_seq_one_letter_code
_entity_poly.pdbx_strand_id
1 'polypeptide(L)'
;MWQWMYEFWARKREVLNYIQPKLVRNFTATGFAPSHLDDEIFQALTDFWKTAQEQGDLNEEGAAGPVMNQQKSPTFMAYLPESERQALTDWIRPKLETWANIPSLELTSLYGIRMYTRGAILGMHVDTCGTHVISAIINVDSKLDQGKDWPLQIYDHEGTLHEFTMKPGDVMFYESAKCGHSRFKPLPGEYYANIFIHFKPTDPIYWNYDCVFFLFSLVLIFISNSTSMTTVFAKFLIKHLNSEMNQYYHTQR
;
A
#
# COMPACT_ATOMS: atom_id res chain seq x y z
N MET A 1 -24.91 -3.44 10.91
CA MET A 1 -24.21 -2.16 10.67
C MET A 1 -22.80 -2.38 10.08
N TRP A 2 -22.12 -3.47 10.39
CA TRP A 2 -20.76 -3.75 9.87
C TRP A 2 -20.70 -4.22 8.40
N GLN A 3 -21.68 -5.00 7.94
CA GLN A 3 -21.70 -5.57 6.59
C GLN A 3 -21.79 -4.50 5.48
N TRP A 4 -22.69 -3.52 5.61
CA TRP A 4 -22.85 -2.47 4.61
C TRP A 4 -21.60 -1.58 4.51
N MET A 5 -20.92 -1.32 5.63
CA MET A 5 -19.67 -0.56 5.64
C MET A 5 -18.59 -1.33 4.89
N TYR A 6 -18.45 -2.63 5.16
CA TYR A 6 -17.50 -3.49 4.45
C TYR A 6 -17.77 -3.49 2.93
N GLU A 7 -19.02 -3.67 2.51
CA GLU A 7 -19.42 -3.63 1.10
C GLU A 7 -19.13 -2.28 0.45
N PHE A 8 -19.40 -1.18 1.14
CA PHE A 8 -19.06 0.17 0.66
C PHE A 8 -17.56 0.31 0.42
N TRP A 9 -16.72 -0.10 1.39
CA TRP A 9 -15.27 -0.02 1.27
C TRP A 9 -14.71 -0.95 0.19
N ALA A 10 -15.26 -2.16 0.05
CA ALA A 10 -14.94 -3.10 -1.02
C ALA A 10 -15.25 -2.49 -2.40
N ARG A 11 -16.46 -1.94 -2.57
CA ARG A 11 -16.88 -1.32 -3.83
C ARG A 11 -16.06 -0.08 -4.17
N LYS A 12 -15.76 0.76 -3.18
CA LYS A 12 -14.84 1.90 -3.35
C LYS A 12 -13.48 1.42 -3.86
N ARG A 13 -12.94 0.33 -3.29
CA ARG A 13 -11.66 -0.24 -3.72
C ARG A 13 -11.72 -0.77 -5.15
N GLU A 14 -12.76 -1.52 -5.53
CA GLU A 14 -12.94 -2.00 -6.90
C GLU A 14 -12.92 -0.85 -7.92
N VAL A 15 -13.62 0.25 -7.61
CA VAL A 15 -13.66 1.42 -8.49
C VAL A 15 -12.31 2.13 -8.54
N LEU A 16 -11.62 2.29 -7.41
CA LEU A 16 -10.27 2.86 -7.37
C LEU A 16 -9.30 2.04 -8.21
N ASN A 17 -9.30 0.72 -8.03
CA ASN A 17 -8.44 -0.21 -8.78
C ASN A 17 -8.69 -0.15 -10.29
N TYR A 18 -9.91 0.17 -10.71
CA TYR A 18 -10.25 0.23 -12.14
C TYR A 18 -9.98 1.61 -12.77
N ILE A 19 -10.32 2.70 -12.06
CA ILE A 19 -10.28 4.06 -12.61
C ILE A 19 -8.92 4.69 -12.39
N GLN A 20 -8.34 4.58 -11.20
CA GLN A 20 -7.11 5.31 -10.84
C GLN A 20 -5.94 4.98 -11.78
N PRO A 21 -5.64 3.71 -12.11
CA PRO A 21 -4.58 3.39 -13.06
C PRO A 21 -4.73 4.07 -14.42
N LYS A 22 -5.97 4.30 -14.88
CA LYS A 22 -6.22 4.89 -16.21
C LYS A 22 -6.06 6.40 -16.23
N LEU A 23 -6.13 7.05 -15.06
CA LEU A 23 -6.07 8.50 -14.94
C LEU A 23 -4.71 9.01 -14.51
N VAL A 24 -3.99 8.24 -13.70
CA VAL A 24 -2.66 8.64 -13.24
C VAL A 24 -1.60 8.37 -14.30
N ARG A 25 -0.65 9.29 -14.39
CA ARG A 25 0.48 9.19 -15.33
C ARG A 25 1.41 8.03 -14.98
N ASN A 26 2.13 7.55 -15.98
CA ASN A 26 3.28 6.66 -15.80
C ASN A 26 4.52 7.51 -15.54
N PHE A 27 5.49 6.96 -14.82
CA PHE A 27 6.81 7.58 -14.59
C PHE A 27 7.94 6.81 -15.29
N THR A 28 7.76 5.51 -15.41
CA THR A 28 8.75 4.56 -15.94
C THR A 28 8.21 3.82 -17.16
N ALA A 29 9.01 2.92 -17.73
CA ALA A 29 8.62 2.13 -18.89
C ALA A 29 7.66 0.98 -18.55
N THR A 30 7.79 0.38 -17.37
CA THR A 30 7.07 -0.85 -16.97
C THR A 30 6.22 -0.67 -15.71
N GLY A 31 6.56 0.29 -14.85
CA GLY A 31 5.88 0.55 -13.59
C GLY A 31 6.48 -0.12 -12.35
N PHE A 32 7.51 -0.96 -12.51
CA PHE A 32 8.24 -1.58 -11.40
C PHE A 32 9.67 -1.96 -11.78
N ALA A 33 10.55 -2.10 -10.78
CA ALA A 33 11.91 -2.59 -10.96
C ALA A 33 12.43 -3.33 -9.71
N PRO A 34 13.11 -4.47 -9.89
CA PRO A 34 13.78 -5.15 -8.80
C PRO A 34 15.05 -4.39 -8.38
N SER A 35 15.36 -4.45 -7.09
CA SER A 35 16.58 -3.93 -6.46
C SER A 35 16.93 -4.85 -5.28
N HIS A 36 18.05 -4.57 -4.61
CA HIS A 36 18.46 -5.26 -3.39
C HIS A 36 18.88 -4.22 -2.34
N LEU A 37 18.73 -4.53 -1.07
CA LEU A 37 19.24 -3.69 0.02
C LEU A 37 20.77 -3.73 0.04
N ASP A 38 21.40 -2.64 0.46
CA ASP A 38 22.81 -2.66 0.82
C ASP A 38 22.97 -3.43 2.15
N ASP A 39 24.09 -4.16 2.29
CA ASP A 39 24.34 -5.06 3.43
C ASP A 39 24.16 -4.38 4.79
N GLU A 40 24.60 -3.12 4.92
CA GLU A 40 24.48 -2.35 6.17
C GLU A 40 23.02 -2.09 6.56
N ILE A 41 22.19 -1.66 5.60
CA ILE A 41 20.77 -1.42 5.83
C ILE A 41 20.05 -2.73 6.11
N PHE A 42 20.37 -3.79 5.36
CA PHE A 42 19.75 -5.09 5.56
C PHE A 42 20.07 -5.67 6.94
N GLN A 43 21.32 -5.55 7.39
CA GLN A 43 21.76 -5.99 8.71
C GLN A 43 21.00 -5.23 9.81
N ALA A 44 20.92 -3.90 9.73
CA ALA A 44 20.21 -3.08 10.71
C ALA A 44 18.73 -3.47 10.84
N LEU A 45 18.04 -3.67 9.70
CA LEU A 45 16.63 -4.09 9.70
C LEU A 45 16.45 -5.50 10.25
N THR A 46 17.38 -6.41 9.96
CA THR A 46 17.33 -7.79 10.44
C THR A 46 17.60 -7.87 11.95
N ASP A 47 18.52 -7.07 12.48
CA ASP A 47 18.82 -7.02 13.91
C ASP A 47 17.67 -6.40 14.70
N PHE A 48 17.06 -5.33 14.18
CA PHE A 48 15.82 -4.80 14.72
C PHE A 48 14.71 -5.87 14.73
N TRP A 49 14.52 -6.57 13.61
CA TRP A 49 13.47 -7.60 13.49
C TRP A 49 13.63 -8.73 14.52
N LYS A 50 14.85 -9.27 14.66
CA LYS A 50 15.15 -10.30 15.67
C LYS A 50 14.87 -9.80 17.08
N THR A 51 15.31 -8.59 17.40
CA THR A 51 15.09 -7.98 18.70
C THR A 51 13.59 -7.83 19.01
N ALA A 52 12.79 -7.35 18.04
CA ALA A 52 11.35 -7.22 18.19
C ALA A 52 10.66 -8.59 18.42
N GLN A 53 11.10 -9.64 17.72
CA GLN A 53 10.61 -11.01 17.93
C GLN A 53 10.96 -11.54 19.33
N GLU A 54 12.20 -11.37 19.78
CA GLU A 54 12.68 -11.82 21.10
C GLU A 54 11.96 -11.10 22.26
N GLN A 55 11.67 -9.82 22.09
CA GLN A 55 10.98 -9.01 23.09
C GLN A 55 9.45 -9.13 23.02
N GLY A 56 8.92 -9.73 21.95
CA GLY A 56 7.49 -9.79 21.69
C GLY A 56 6.86 -8.43 21.36
N ASP A 57 7.65 -7.48 20.83
CA ASP A 57 7.17 -6.16 20.39
C ASP A 57 6.52 -6.24 19.00
N LEU A 58 5.47 -7.07 18.92
CA LEU A 58 4.69 -7.34 17.73
C LEU A 58 3.24 -6.95 18.00
N ASN A 59 2.84 -5.80 17.46
CA ASN A 59 1.52 -5.22 17.70
C ASN A 59 0.54 -5.78 16.66
N GLU A 60 -0.54 -6.44 17.09
CA GLU A 60 -1.57 -6.92 16.16
C GLU A 60 -2.23 -5.75 15.43
N GLU A 61 -2.18 -5.77 14.10
CA GLU A 61 -2.79 -4.76 13.24
C GLU A 61 -4.28 -5.09 13.10
N GLY A 62 -5.14 -4.18 13.56
CA GLY A 62 -6.58 -4.28 13.37
C GLY A 62 -6.97 -4.35 11.89
N ALA A 63 -8.19 -4.83 11.60
CA ALA A 63 -8.67 -4.99 10.23
C ALA A 63 -8.64 -3.67 9.43
N ALA A 64 -7.74 -3.58 8.46
CA ALA A 64 -7.43 -2.40 7.64
C ALA A 64 -8.19 -2.42 6.29
N GLY A 65 -9.49 -2.68 6.35
CA GLY A 65 -10.38 -2.70 5.18
C GLY A 65 -10.36 -4.02 4.39
N PRO A 66 -10.83 -4.03 3.13
CA PRO A 66 -11.16 -5.26 2.40
C PRO A 66 -9.96 -5.92 1.70
N VAL A 67 -8.77 -5.30 1.71
CA VAL A 67 -7.60 -5.80 0.97
C VAL A 67 -6.97 -6.99 1.65
N MET A 68 -6.91 -7.00 2.98
CA MET A 68 -6.28 -8.06 3.77
C MET A 68 -7.33 -8.88 4.50
N ASN A 69 -7.09 -10.18 4.67
CA ASN A 69 -7.95 -11.07 5.44
C ASN A 69 -7.57 -11.14 6.93
N GLN A 70 -7.23 -10.02 7.56
CA GLN A 70 -6.72 -9.94 8.94
C GLN A 70 -7.61 -10.65 9.98
N GLN A 71 -8.93 -10.66 9.76
CA GLN A 71 -9.88 -11.37 10.62
C GLN A 71 -9.73 -12.91 10.59
N LYS A 72 -9.11 -13.46 9.56
CA LYS A 72 -8.86 -14.90 9.40
C LYS A 72 -7.40 -15.26 9.64
N SER A 73 -6.49 -14.36 9.30
CA SER A 73 -5.05 -14.54 9.43
C SER A 73 -4.47 -13.25 10.01
N PRO A 74 -4.12 -13.21 11.31
CA PRO A 74 -3.70 -11.99 11.97
C PRO A 74 -2.41 -11.45 11.33
N THR A 75 -2.31 -10.12 11.32
CA THR A 75 -1.14 -9.38 10.84
C THR A 75 -0.56 -8.63 12.03
N PHE A 76 0.76 -8.54 12.12
CA PHE A 76 1.45 -7.84 13.20
C PHE A 76 2.39 -6.77 12.66
N MET A 77 2.67 -5.76 13.48
CA MET A 77 3.58 -4.66 13.18
C MET A 77 4.67 -4.57 14.26
N ALA A 78 5.92 -4.60 13.83
CA ALA A 78 7.06 -4.09 14.61
C ALA A 78 7.38 -2.68 14.10
N TYR A 79 7.19 -1.66 14.93
CA TYR A 79 7.42 -0.26 14.54
C TYR A 79 8.91 0.05 14.54
N LEU A 80 9.42 0.53 13.41
CA LEU A 80 10.84 0.86 13.31
C LEU A 80 11.17 2.06 14.20
N PRO A 81 12.31 2.06 14.91
CA PRO A 81 12.80 3.25 15.58
C PRO A 81 13.19 4.33 14.56
N GLU A 82 13.24 5.59 15.00
CA GLU A 82 13.42 6.72 14.09
C GLU A 82 14.76 6.66 13.33
N SER A 83 15.81 6.13 13.95
CA SER A 83 17.11 5.93 13.32
C SER A 83 17.03 5.05 12.07
N GLU A 84 16.37 3.90 12.17
CA GLU A 84 16.22 2.92 11.09
C GLU A 84 15.25 3.45 10.03
N ARG A 85 14.19 4.17 10.45
CA ARG A 85 13.28 4.86 9.53
C ARG A 85 14.02 5.89 8.68
N GLN A 86 14.85 6.72 9.31
CA GLN A 86 15.63 7.75 8.64
C GLN A 86 16.68 7.13 7.72
N ALA A 87 17.46 6.16 8.20
CA ALA A 87 18.48 5.48 7.41
C ALA A 87 17.90 4.81 6.17
N LEU A 88 16.78 4.08 6.32
CA LEU A 88 16.11 3.45 5.17
C LEU A 88 15.56 4.49 4.20
N THR A 89 14.96 5.57 4.70
CA THR A 89 14.41 6.66 3.87
C THR A 89 15.51 7.33 3.06
N ASP A 90 16.64 7.68 3.68
CA ASP A 90 17.77 8.34 3.03
C ASP A 90 18.43 7.44 2.00
N TRP A 91 18.46 6.13 2.25
CA TRP A 91 18.99 5.16 1.31
C TRP A 91 18.09 4.98 0.07
N ILE A 92 16.77 4.91 0.25
CA ILE A 92 15.85 4.50 -0.83
C ILE A 92 15.32 5.67 -1.65
N ARG A 93 15.12 6.85 -1.04
CA ARG A 93 14.58 8.04 -1.72
C ARG A 93 15.35 8.40 -3.00
N PRO A 94 16.70 8.58 -2.98
CA PRO A 94 17.43 8.94 -4.19
C PRO A 94 17.37 7.86 -5.28
N LYS A 95 17.22 6.58 -4.88
CA LYS A 95 17.07 5.47 -5.83
C LYS A 95 15.71 5.53 -6.52
N LEU A 96 14.64 5.83 -5.79
CA LEU A 96 13.30 6.00 -6.34
C LEU A 96 13.19 7.26 -7.21
N GLU A 97 13.81 8.37 -6.81
CA GLU A 97 13.91 9.61 -7.60
C GLU A 97 14.60 9.35 -8.94
N THR A 98 15.73 8.64 -8.91
CA THR A 98 16.48 8.25 -10.11
C THR A 98 15.66 7.32 -11.00
N TRP A 99 15.07 6.28 -10.41
CA TRP A 99 14.31 5.26 -11.15
C TRP A 99 13.05 5.84 -11.80
N ALA A 100 12.29 6.66 -11.08
CA ALA A 100 11.06 7.28 -11.57
C ALA A 100 11.31 8.54 -12.42
N ASN A 101 12.55 9.00 -12.52
CA ASN A 101 12.93 10.28 -13.15
C ASN A 101 12.13 11.45 -12.57
N ILE A 102 12.07 11.53 -11.24
CA ILE A 102 11.37 12.57 -10.47
C ILE A 102 12.40 13.31 -9.63
N PRO A 103 12.52 14.65 -9.72
CA PRO A 103 13.58 15.40 -9.05
C PRO A 103 13.53 15.35 -7.52
N SER A 104 12.34 15.21 -6.95
CA SER A 104 12.14 15.29 -5.50
C SER A 104 10.91 14.50 -5.08
N LEU A 105 11.10 13.59 -4.13
CA LEU A 105 10.08 12.80 -3.48
C LEU A 105 10.00 13.15 -1.99
N GLU A 106 8.78 13.37 -1.49
CA GLU A 106 8.51 13.42 -0.06
C GLU A 106 8.09 12.06 0.47
N LEU A 107 8.64 11.67 1.63
CA LEU A 107 8.18 10.49 2.36
C LEU A 107 6.76 10.75 2.88
N THR A 108 5.83 9.87 2.55
CA THR A 108 4.44 9.98 3.01
C THR A 108 4.05 8.92 4.02
N SER A 109 4.68 7.75 3.97
CA SER A 109 4.38 6.65 4.88
C SER A 109 5.56 5.68 5.00
N LEU A 110 5.94 5.42 6.25
CA LEU A 110 6.87 4.38 6.68
C LEU A 110 6.58 4.08 8.15
N TYR A 111 6.07 2.89 8.44
CA TYR A 111 5.73 2.47 9.81
C TYR A 111 6.78 1.52 10.40
N GLY A 112 6.98 0.38 9.74
CA GLY A 112 7.91 -0.64 10.21
C GLY A 112 7.72 -1.96 9.47
N ILE A 113 8.07 -3.06 10.16
CA ILE A 113 8.01 -4.41 9.59
C ILE A 113 6.62 -4.99 9.86
N ARG A 114 5.86 -5.20 8.78
CA ARG A 114 4.57 -5.88 8.79
C ARG A 114 4.77 -7.38 8.60
N MET A 115 4.37 -8.16 9.60
CA MET A 115 4.39 -9.62 9.57
C MET A 115 3.01 -10.18 9.24
N TYR A 116 2.93 -10.88 8.12
CA TYR A 116 1.78 -11.69 7.72
C TYR A 116 1.93 -13.10 8.28
N THR A 117 0.84 -13.70 8.75
CA THR A 117 0.84 -15.09 9.22
C THR A 117 0.23 -16.05 8.21
N ARG A 118 0.39 -17.35 8.47
CA ARG A 118 -0.15 -18.43 7.63
C ARG A 118 -1.57 -18.14 7.11
N GLY A 119 -1.75 -18.32 5.81
CA GLY A 119 -3.05 -18.11 5.15
C GLY A 119 -3.41 -16.64 4.89
N ALA A 120 -2.53 -15.69 5.19
CA ALA A 120 -2.70 -14.30 4.79
C ALA A 120 -2.86 -14.19 3.26
N ILE A 121 -3.74 -13.30 2.84
CA ILE A 121 -3.92 -12.87 1.45
C ILE A 121 -3.97 -11.35 1.40
N LEU A 122 -3.43 -10.80 0.32
CA LEU A 122 -3.58 -9.41 -0.05
C LEU A 122 -4.29 -9.39 -1.41
N GLY A 123 -5.53 -8.91 -1.44
CA GLY A 123 -6.31 -8.76 -2.66
C GLY A 123 -5.68 -7.74 -3.62
N MET A 124 -6.04 -7.83 -4.90
CA MET A 124 -5.61 -6.89 -5.93
C MET A 124 -6.01 -5.46 -5.55
N HIS A 125 -5.03 -4.55 -5.53
CA HIS A 125 -5.26 -3.14 -5.25
C HIS A 125 -4.23 -2.22 -5.90
N VAL A 126 -4.59 -0.95 -6.01
CA VAL A 126 -3.62 0.15 -6.08
C VAL A 126 -3.65 0.94 -4.78
N ASP A 127 -2.52 1.56 -4.48
CA ASP A 127 -2.41 2.45 -3.35
C ASP A 127 -3.02 3.82 -3.67
N THR A 128 -3.28 4.61 -2.63
CA THR A 128 -4.00 5.88 -2.77
C THR A 128 -3.14 6.91 -3.51
N CYS A 129 -3.64 7.46 -4.63
CA CYS A 129 -2.89 8.42 -5.44
C CYS A 129 -2.48 9.70 -4.69
N GLY A 130 -3.18 10.06 -3.61
CA GLY A 130 -2.90 11.29 -2.87
C GLY A 130 -1.59 11.29 -2.09
N THR A 131 -1.07 10.11 -1.72
CA THR A 131 0.13 9.99 -0.88
C THR A 131 1.06 8.84 -1.27
N HIS A 132 0.56 7.75 -1.86
CA HIS A 132 1.34 6.54 -2.14
C HIS A 132 1.51 6.41 -3.65
N VAL A 133 2.41 7.21 -4.22
CA VAL A 133 2.58 7.33 -5.68
C VAL A 133 3.70 6.41 -6.17
N ILE A 134 4.87 6.59 -5.58
CA ILE A 134 6.09 5.82 -5.82
C ILE A 134 6.41 5.09 -4.53
N SER A 135 6.69 3.80 -4.60
CA SER A 135 6.84 2.99 -3.38
C SER A 135 7.85 1.87 -3.55
N ALA A 136 8.23 1.29 -2.42
CA ALA A 136 9.00 0.07 -2.41
C ALA A 136 8.43 -0.94 -1.40
N ILE A 137 8.47 -2.21 -1.79
CA ILE A 137 8.26 -3.36 -0.91
C ILE A 137 9.63 -3.97 -0.66
N ILE A 138 9.94 -4.24 0.60
CA ILE A 138 11.19 -4.84 1.04
C ILE A 138 10.85 -6.10 1.80
N ASN A 139 11.39 -7.25 1.38
CA ASN A 139 11.30 -8.47 2.17
C ASN A 139 12.42 -8.47 3.21
N VAL A 140 12.06 -8.42 4.49
CA VAL A 140 13.03 -8.42 5.60
C VAL A 140 13.34 -9.84 6.04
N ASP A 141 12.31 -10.68 6.17
CA ASP A 141 12.44 -12.05 6.62
C ASP A 141 11.21 -12.88 6.23
N SER A 142 11.37 -14.19 6.10
CA SER A 142 10.25 -15.08 5.78
C SER A 142 10.54 -16.51 6.17
N LYS A 143 9.53 -17.20 6.71
CA LYS A 143 9.59 -18.63 7.02
C LYS A 143 8.47 -19.37 6.30
N LEU A 144 8.78 -19.83 5.10
CA LEU A 144 7.86 -20.53 4.21
C LEU A 144 7.97 -22.05 4.33
N ASP A 145 6.92 -22.76 3.95
CA ASP A 145 6.93 -24.22 3.82
C ASP A 145 7.94 -24.63 2.73
N GLN A 146 8.58 -25.79 2.88
CA GLN A 146 9.65 -26.23 1.99
C GLN A 146 9.20 -26.26 0.52
N GLY A 147 9.97 -25.58 -0.35
CA GLY A 147 9.69 -25.51 -1.79
C GLY A 147 8.46 -24.69 -2.16
N LYS A 148 7.94 -23.87 -1.25
CA LYS A 148 6.85 -22.92 -1.51
C LYS A 148 7.37 -21.49 -1.49
N ASP A 149 6.75 -20.68 -2.36
CA ASP A 149 6.96 -19.24 -2.42
C ASP A 149 5.64 -18.51 -2.16
N TRP A 150 5.75 -17.25 -1.75
CA TRP A 150 4.65 -16.31 -1.77
C TRP A 150 5.03 -15.18 -2.71
N PRO A 151 4.63 -15.20 -4.00
CA PRO A 151 5.06 -14.19 -4.96
C PRO A 151 4.26 -12.89 -4.81
N LEU A 152 4.92 -11.76 -5.05
CA LEU A 152 4.27 -10.49 -5.34
C LEU A 152 3.72 -10.55 -6.76
N GLN A 153 2.42 -10.31 -6.93
CA GLN A 153 1.83 -10.12 -8.25
C GLN A 153 1.69 -8.63 -8.54
N ILE A 154 2.03 -8.21 -9.75
CA ILE A 154 1.92 -6.81 -10.18
C ILE A 154 1.62 -6.72 -11.67
N TYR A 155 0.69 -5.84 -12.05
CA TYR A 155 0.44 -5.50 -13.45
C TYR A 155 1.43 -4.44 -13.95
N ASP A 156 1.98 -4.64 -15.14
CA ASP A 156 2.69 -3.59 -15.87
C ASP A 156 1.72 -2.58 -16.52
N HIS A 157 2.28 -1.61 -17.24
CA HIS A 157 1.51 -0.57 -17.94
C HIS A 157 0.69 -1.11 -19.10
N GLU A 158 1.07 -2.26 -19.67
CA GLU A 158 0.41 -2.97 -20.75
C GLU A 158 -0.73 -3.89 -20.25
N GLY A 159 -0.86 -4.05 -18.94
CA GLY A 159 -1.86 -4.92 -18.31
C GLY A 159 -1.45 -6.40 -18.24
N THR A 160 -0.16 -6.70 -18.42
CA THR A 160 0.41 -8.03 -18.20
C THR A 160 0.67 -8.25 -16.72
N LEU A 161 0.25 -9.39 -16.19
CA LEU A 161 0.51 -9.78 -14.80
C LEU A 161 1.89 -10.44 -14.68
N HIS A 162 2.71 -9.93 -13.77
CA HIS A 162 4.01 -10.49 -13.41
C HIS A 162 3.98 -11.06 -12.00
N GLU A 163 4.66 -12.18 -11.76
CA GLU A 163 4.86 -12.76 -10.43
C GLU A 163 6.34 -12.72 -10.04
N PHE A 164 6.67 -12.12 -8.90
CA PHE A 164 8.03 -12.01 -8.38
C PHE A 164 8.17 -12.73 -7.04
N THR A 165 9.00 -13.77 -7.01
CA THR A 165 9.48 -14.36 -5.75
C THR A 165 10.54 -13.44 -5.16
N MET A 166 10.35 -12.99 -3.92
CA MET A 166 11.30 -12.16 -3.19
C MET A 166 11.89 -12.93 -2.03
N LYS A 167 13.19 -12.81 -1.81
CA LYS A 167 13.92 -13.35 -0.66
C LYS A 167 14.25 -12.22 0.33
N PRO A 168 14.58 -12.54 1.59
CA PRO A 168 15.10 -11.56 2.54
C PRO A 168 16.22 -10.72 1.91
N GLY A 169 16.10 -9.39 1.98
CA GLY A 169 17.00 -8.41 1.35
C GLY A 169 16.51 -7.86 0.00
N ASP A 170 15.59 -8.56 -0.67
CA ASP A 170 15.07 -8.11 -1.96
C ASP A 170 14.14 -6.91 -1.82
N VAL A 171 14.24 -6.00 -2.78
CA VAL A 171 13.44 -4.78 -2.88
C VAL A 171 12.73 -4.76 -4.23
N MET A 172 11.44 -4.39 -4.23
CA MET A 172 10.70 -4.10 -5.44
C MET A 172 10.26 -2.64 -5.42
N PHE A 173 10.76 -1.84 -6.35
CA PHE A 173 10.22 -0.51 -6.63
C PHE A 173 8.98 -0.63 -7.51
N TYR A 174 7.98 0.19 -7.25
CA TYR A 174 6.75 0.18 -8.05
C TYR A 174 5.98 1.50 -7.98
N GLU A 175 5.32 1.83 -9.08
CA GLU A 175 4.36 2.93 -9.17
C GLU A 175 3.05 2.50 -8.51
N SER A 176 3.00 2.54 -7.19
CA SER A 176 1.93 1.93 -6.37
C SER A 176 0.53 2.50 -6.62
N ALA A 177 0.42 3.77 -7.00
CA ALA A 177 -0.84 4.38 -7.42
C ALA A 177 -1.28 3.95 -8.83
N LYS A 178 -0.37 3.42 -9.65
CA LYS A 178 -0.61 3.06 -11.06
C LYS A 178 -0.79 1.56 -11.23
N CYS A 179 0.13 0.77 -10.69
CA CYS A 179 0.28 -0.65 -10.95
C CYS A 179 -0.49 -1.47 -9.90
N GLY A 180 -1.55 -2.15 -10.36
CA GLY A 180 -2.31 -3.06 -9.50
C GLY A 180 -1.42 -4.19 -9.00
N HIS A 181 -1.39 -4.40 -7.69
CA HIS A 181 -0.54 -5.41 -7.07
C HIS A 181 -1.28 -6.21 -5.99
N SER A 182 -0.80 -7.43 -5.72
CA SER A 182 -1.42 -8.37 -4.79
C SER A 182 -0.46 -9.44 -4.28
N ARG A 183 -0.95 -10.20 -3.29
CA ARG A 183 -0.46 -11.54 -2.91
C ARG A 183 -1.70 -12.41 -2.69
N PHE A 184 -2.36 -12.81 -3.78
CA PHE A 184 -3.71 -13.39 -3.72
C PHE A 184 -3.73 -14.87 -3.29
N LYS A 185 -2.63 -15.59 -3.53
CA LYS A 185 -2.47 -16.98 -3.04
C LYS A 185 -2.30 -16.94 -1.52
N PRO A 186 -2.92 -17.81 -0.72
CA PRO A 186 -2.71 -17.83 0.73
C PRO A 186 -1.24 -18.08 1.07
N LEU A 187 -0.67 -17.34 2.04
CA LEU A 187 0.71 -17.50 2.51
C LEU A 187 0.99 -18.96 2.94
N PRO A 188 1.85 -19.70 2.22
CA PRO A 188 2.17 -21.09 2.52
C PRO A 188 3.38 -21.18 3.46
N GLY A 189 3.22 -20.71 4.70
CA GLY A 189 4.33 -20.61 5.64
C GLY A 189 3.89 -20.16 7.03
N GLU A 190 4.84 -20.06 7.95
CA GLU A 190 4.60 -19.51 9.29
C GLU A 190 4.42 -18.00 9.22
N TYR A 191 5.35 -17.29 8.56
CA TYR A 191 5.27 -15.84 8.40
C TYR A 191 5.99 -15.30 7.17
N TYR A 192 5.65 -14.06 6.83
CA TYR A 192 6.34 -13.23 5.83
C TYR A 192 6.39 -11.78 6.33
N ALA A 193 7.59 -11.20 6.44
CA ALA A 193 7.83 -9.91 7.07
C ALA A 193 8.31 -8.88 6.03
N ASN A 194 7.50 -7.87 5.77
CA ASN A 194 7.77 -6.84 4.76
C ASN A 194 7.78 -5.43 5.36
N ILE A 195 8.62 -4.56 4.80
CA ILE A 195 8.48 -3.12 4.95
C ILE A 195 7.81 -2.57 3.69
N PHE A 196 6.90 -1.62 3.88
CA PHE A 196 6.30 -0.82 2.83
C PHE A 196 6.69 0.63 3.08
N ILE A 197 7.28 1.27 2.07
CA ILE A 197 7.66 2.67 2.13
C ILE A 197 7.08 3.41 0.93
N HIS A 198 6.47 4.56 1.19
CA HIS A 198 5.68 5.29 0.21
C HIS A 198 6.10 6.75 0.11
N PHE A 199 6.12 7.24 -1.12
CA PHE A 199 6.52 8.59 -1.48
C PHE A 199 5.52 9.24 -2.43
N LYS A 200 5.55 10.57 -2.45
CA LYS A 200 4.81 11.40 -3.41
C LYS A 200 5.76 12.43 -4.04
N PRO A 201 5.59 12.78 -5.32
CA PRO A 201 6.29 13.93 -5.90
C PRO A 201 5.91 15.23 -5.21
N THR A 202 6.91 16.05 -4.87
CA THR A 202 6.67 17.33 -4.20
C THR A 202 6.19 18.43 -5.15
N ASP A 203 6.51 18.31 -6.44
CA ASP A 203 6.16 19.30 -7.45
C ASP A 203 4.87 18.90 -8.19
N PRO A 204 3.82 19.75 -8.16
CA PRO A 204 2.54 19.50 -8.84
C PRO A 204 2.65 19.26 -10.36
N ILE A 205 3.73 19.69 -11.02
CA ILE A 205 3.96 19.37 -12.44
C ILE A 205 4.12 17.85 -12.66
N TYR A 206 4.65 17.14 -11.66
CA TYR A 206 4.76 15.69 -11.66
C TYR A 206 3.50 15.04 -11.13
N TRP A 207 2.84 15.64 -10.12
CA TRP A 207 1.67 15.01 -9.51
C TRP A 207 0.68 16.00 -8.86
N ASN A 208 -0.49 16.16 -9.49
CA ASN A 208 -1.57 17.04 -9.01
C ASN A 208 -2.89 16.29 -8.77
N TYR A 209 -2.80 15.02 -8.34
CA TYR A 209 -3.98 14.21 -8.01
C TYR A 209 -4.25 14.27 -6.51
N ASP A 210 -5.37 14.86 -6.13
CA ASP A 210 -5.93 14.72 -4.78
C ASP A 210 -7.08 13.71 -4.79
N CYS A 211 -7.08 12.79 -3.81
CA CYS A 211 -8.06 11.70 -3.69
C CYS A 211 -9.52 12.18 -3.63
N VAL A 212 -9.74 13.47 -3.35
CA VAL A 212 -11.06 14.11 -3.30
C VAL A 212 -11.74 14.10 -4.68
N PHE A 213 -10.99 14.22 -5.79
CA PHE A 213 -11.56 14.19 -7.15
C PHE A 213 -12.11 12.81 -7.55
N PHE A 214 -11.50 11.72 -7.04
CA PHE A 214 -11.96 10.36 -7.32
C PHE A 214 -13.23 9.99 -6.56
N LEU A 215 -13.41 10.54 -5.35
CA LEU A 215 -14.65 10.39 -4.58
C LEU A 215 -15.86 11.03 -5.26
N PHE A 216 -15.69 12.19 -5.92
CA PHE A 216 -16.78 12.84 -6.67
C PHE A 216 -17.22 12.03 -7.90
N SER A 217 -16.27 11.33 -8.55
CA SER A 217 -16.57 10.48 -9.71
C SER A 217 -17.38 9.23 -9.34
N LEU A 218 -17.15 8.67 -8.14
CA LEU A 218 -17.94 7.58 -7.56
C LEU A 218 -19.40 8.00 -7.31
N VAL A 219 -19.63 9.23 -6.86
CA VAL A 219 -20.98 9.76 -6.62
C VAL A 219 -21.76 9.95 -7.92
N LEU A 220 -21.13 10.41 -9.00
CA LEU A 220 -21.79 10.59 -10.29
C LEU A 220 -22.23 9.26 -10.93
N ILE A 221 -21.43 8.19 -10.78
CA ILE A 221 -21.81 6.85 -11.25
C ILE A 221 -23.04 6.32 -10.46
N PHE A 222 -23.09 6.56 -9.14
CA PHE A 222 -24.26 6.21 -8.31
C PHE A 222 -25.53 7.02 -8.67
N ILE A 223 -25.39 8.30 -9.03
CA ILE A 223 -26.51 9.17 -9.41
C ILE A 223 -27.06 8.78 -10.79
N SER A 224 -26.23 8.34 -11.73
CA SER A 224 -26.66 8.02 -13.10
C SER A 224 -27.51 6.74 -13.23
N ASN A 225 -27.47 5.85 -12.23
CA ASN A 225 -28.09 4.51 -12.29
C ASN A 225 -29.22 4.28 -11.28
N SER A 226 -29.76 5.31 -10.63
CA SER A 226 -30.82 5.10 -9.62
C SER A 226 -31.94 6.13 -9.71
N THR A 227 -33.17 5.62 -9.79
CA THR A 227 -34.41 6.40 -9.84
C THR A 227 -34.71 7.05 -8.48
N SER A 228 -34.66 8.38 -8.48
CA SER A 228 -35.27 9.40 -7.60
C SER A 228 -35.04 9.43 -6.08
N MET A 229 -34.66 8.34 -5.38
CA MET A 229 -34.48 8.37 -3.91
C MET A 229 -33.02 8.52 -3.43
N THR A 230 -32.05 8.29 -4.31
CA THR A 230 -30.60 8.27 -4.03
C THR A 230 -29.93 9.63 -4.08
N THR A 231 -30.49 10.60 -4.81
CA THR A 231 -29.88 11.94 -4.98
C THR A 231 -29.87 12.74 -3.68
N VAL A 232 -30.87 12.55 -2.80
CA VAL A 232 -30.92 13.21 -1.48
C VAL A 232 -29.93 12.56 -0.51
N PHE A 233 -29.79 11.22 -0.56
CA PHE A 233 -28.84 10.47 0.25
C PHE A 233 -27.38 10.74 -0.15
N ALA A 234 -27.09 10.87 -1.45
CA ALA A 234 -25.76 11.24 -1.94
C ALA A 234 -25.33 12.63 -1.44
N LYS A 235 -26.25 13.61 -1.42
CA LYS A 235 -25.99 14.95 -0.84
C LYS A 235 -25.78 14.90 0.68
N PHE A 236 -26.49 14.01 1.38
CA PHE A 236 -26.29 13.79 2.82
C PHE A 236 -24.93 13.14 3.11
N LEU A 237 -24.52 12.14 2.32
CA LEU A 237 -23.23 11.46 2.43
C LEU A 237 -22.05 12.39 2.17
N ILE A 238 -22.15 13.26 1.15
CA ILE A 238 -21.13 14.29 0.86
C ILE A 238 -20.98 15.24 2.06
N LYS A 239 -22.10 15.67 2.66
CA LYS A 239 -22.09 16.57 3.81
C LYS A 239 -21.49 15.90 5.05
N HIS A 240 -21.72 14.61 5.25
CA HIS A 240 -21.23 13.86 6.40
C HIS A 240 -19.75 13.44 6.27
N LEU A 241 -19.32 13.04 5.08
CA LEU A 241 -17.92 12.73 4.78
C LEU A 241 -17.03 13.97 4.92
N ASN A 242 -17.54 15.15 4.55
CA ASN A 242 -16.84 16.42 4.79
C ASN A 242 -16.72 16.74 6.30
N SER A 243 -17.70 16.38 7.14
CA SER A 243 -17.61 16.60 8.58
C SER A 243 -16.66 15.61 9.28
N GLU A 244 -16.65 14.33 8.89
CA GLU A 244 -15.74 13.33 9.46
C GLU A 244 -14.28 13.58 9.03
N MET A 245 -14.05 14.02 7.79
CA MET A 245 -12.72 14.43 7.34
C MET A 245 -12.20 15.65 8.09
N ASN A 246 -13.01 16.70 8.29
CA ASN A 246 -12.61 17.84 9.12
C ASN A 246 -12.26 17.43 10.55
N GLN A 247 -12.99 16.46 11.12
CA GLN A 247 -12.72 15.96 12.47
C GLN A 247 -11.42 15.14 12.56
N TYR A 248 -11.05 14.42 11.50
CA TYR A 248 -9.77 13.70 11.40
C TYR A 248 -8.57 14.66 11.27
N TYR A 249 -8.69 15.74 10.48
CA TYR A 249 -7.61 16.73 10.33
C TYR A 249 -7.42 17.62 11.56
N HIS A 250 -8.44 17.80 12.40
CA HIS A 250 -8.35 18.57 13.64
C HIS A 250 -7.83 17.78 14.85
N THR A 251 -7.79 16.44 14.78
CA THR A 251 -7.28 15.58 15.87
C THR A 251 -5.82 15.15 15.69
N GLN A 252 -5.19 15.53 14.58
CA GLN A 252 -3.77 15.24 14.25
C GLN A 252 -2.89 16.50 14.26
N ARG A 253 -3.32 17.57 14.96
CA ARG A 253 -2.52 18.76 15.27
C ARG A 253 -2.32 18.91 16.77
#